data_AF-A0A2S2DWF1-F1
#
_entry.id   AF-A0A2S2DWF1-F1
#
_cell.length_a   1.000
_cell.length_b   1.000
_cell.length_c   1.000
_cell.angle_alpha   90.00
_cell.angle_beta   90.00
_cell.angle_gamma   90.00
#
_symmetry.space_group_name_H-M   'P 1'
#
loop_
_entity.id
_entity.type
_entity.pdbx_description
1 polymer ?
#
loop_
_entity_poly.entity_id
_entity_poly.type
_entity_poly.pdbx_seq_one_letter_code
_entity_poly.pdbx_strand_id
1 'polypeptide(L)'
;MHILYTYRLKRILYDCTHKVQKIWALTLSQQKINPMKTVTMMLALSLWLTSCGSNDGSSTSSESSSQAASSESTGGNPDYDPKRGTGKFSDVVVSPTLDKALAEKGKATSDVKCGSCHKLTDEKLVGPGWKGVTSRHTPAWILNFMTNTDEMINKDPAAQAQLEICLVRMPNQNLSDDEAKSLYEFMRQNDGVK
;
A
#
# COMPACT_ATOMS: atom_id res chain seq x y z
N MET A 1 -5.43 48.79 -23.86
CA MET A 1 -5.74 47.54 -23.11
C MET A 1 -4.52 46.69 -22.73
N HIS A 2 -3.37 46.78 -23.42
CA HIS A 2 -2.20 45.91 -23.15
C HIS A 2 -1.38 46.30 -21.89
N ILE A 3 -1.37 47.57 -21.50
CA ILE A 3 -0.53 48.07 -20.40
C ILE A 3 -1.08 47.67 -19.03
N LEU A 4 -2.40 47.59 -18.83
CA LEU A 4 -3.00 47.23 -17.54
C LEU A 4 -2.77 45.74 -17.17
N TYR A 5 -2.54 44.87 -18.17
CA TYR A 5 -2.35 43.45 -17.94
C TYR A 5 -0.96 43.13 -17.37
N THR A 6 0.07 43.86 -17.82
CA THR A 6 1.46 43.65 -17.35
C THR A 6 1.66 44.10 -15.90
N TYR A 7 0.98 45.16 -15.45
CA TYR A 7 1.00 45.59 -14.06
C TYR A 7 0.32 44.58 -13.11
N ARG A 8 -0.75 43.92 -13.56
CA ARG A 8 -1.50 42.97 -12.74
C ARG A 8 -0.72 41.66 -12.53
N LEU A 9 0.03 41.18 -13.54
CA LEU A 9 0.92 40.02 -13.38
C LEU A 9 2.13 40.30 -12.49
N LYS A 10 2.77 41.48 -12.62
CA LYS A 10 3.90 41.84 -11.76
C LYS A 10 3.53 41.93 -10.28
N ARG A 11 2.31 42.38 -9.95
CA ARG A 11 1.83 42.45 -8.56
C ARG A 11 1.60 41.06 -7.95
N ILE A 12 1.06 40.10 -8.73
CA ILE A 12 0.85 38.72 -8.28
C ILE A 12 2.18 38.00 -8.01
N LEU A 13 3.19 38.21 -8.87
CA LEU A 13 4.51 37.62 -8.68
C LEU A 13 5.22 38.19 -7.43
N TYR A 14 5.07 39.49 -7.15
CA TYR A 14 5.68 40.14 -5.99
C TYR A 14 5.04 39.72 -4.66
N ASP A 15 3.71 39.55 -4.61
CA ASP A 15 3.03 39.08 -3.41
C ASP A 15 3.36 37.61 -3.09
N CYS A 16 3.61 36.79 -4.11
CA CYS A 16 3.93 35.38 -3.92
C CYS A 16 5.34 35.17 -3.33
N THR A 17 6.34 35.94 -3.77
CA THR A 17 7.71 35.82 -3.25
C THR A 17 7.83 36.34 -1.82
N HIS A 18 7.13 37.42 -1.48
CA HIS A 18 7.16 37.99 -0.12
C HIS A 18 6.46 37.12 0.93
N LYS A 19 5.39 36.39 0.56
CA LYS A 19 4.70 35.47 1.48
C LYS A 19 5.55 34.24 1.80
N VAL A 20 6.26 33.71 0.80
CA VAL A 20 7.15 32.54 0.97
C VAL A 20 8.33 32.88 1.90
N GLN A 21 8.92 34.08 1.77
CA GLN A 21 10.00 34.50 2.68
C GLN A 21 9.56 34.69 4.13
N LYS A 22 8.34 35.19 4.38
CA LYS A 22 7.82 35.35 5.75
C LYS A 22 7.52 34.02 6.43
N ILE A 23 7.12 32.99 5.68
CA ILE A 23 6.84 31.65 6.24
C ILE A 23 8.15 30.95 6.64
N TRP A 24 9.21 31.08 5.84
CA TRP A 24 10.54 30.54 6.18
C TRP A 24 11.20 31.23 7.38
N ALA A 25 10.96 32.54 7.58
CA ALA A 25 11.50 33.26 8.73
C ALA A 25 10.86 32.86 10.07
N LEU A 26 9.61 32.37 10.06
CA LEU A 26 8.88 31.98 11.27
C LEU A 26 9.20 30.56 11.74
N THR A 27 9.59 29.65 10.84
CA THR A 27 9.99 28.27 11.20
C THR A 27 11.39 28.17 11.80
N LEU A 28 12.28 29.14 11.54
CA LEU A 28 13.63 29.19 12.13
C LEU A 28 13.68 29.77 13.55
N SER A 29 12.59 30.38 14.04
CA SER A 29 12.56 31.03 15.35
C SER A 29 12.19 30.10 16.52
N GLN A 30 11.86 28.83 16.30
CA GLN A 30 11.35 27.94 17.37
C GLN A 30 12.09 26.61 17.56
N GLN A 31 13.19 26.34 16.85
CA GLN A 31 14.05 25.19 17.18
C GLN A 31 15.12 25.58 18.20
N LYS A 32 14.71 25.69 19.47
CA LYS A 32 15.62 25.75 20.62
C LYS A 32 16.17 24.34 20.90
N ILE A 33 17.13 23.93 20.08
CA ILE A 33 17.92 22.71 20.27
C ILE A 33 18.74 22.83 21.56
N ASN A 34 18.33 22.12 22.60
CA ASN A 34 19.05 22.06 23.88
C ASN A 34 20.25 21.10 23.73
N PRO A 35 21.51 21.59 23.77
CA PRO A 35 22.69 20.77 23.46
C PRO A 35 23.01 19.71 24.52
N MET A 36 22.34 19.74 25.67
CA MET A 36 22.62 18.84 26.80
C MET A 36 21.93 17.46 26.69
N LYS A 37 21.03 17.27 25.72
CA LYS A 37 20.27 16.00 25.54
C LYS A 37 20.77 15.15 24.36
N THR A 38 21.50 15.75 23.42
CA THR A 38 22.01 15.06 22.24
C THR A 38 23.33 14.33 22.49
N VAL A 39 24.12 14.80 23.47
CA VAL A 39 25.38 14.16 23.87
C VAL A 39 25.14 12.85 24.63
N THR A 40 24.01 12.72 25.32
CA THR A 40 23.68 11.54 26.12
C THR A 40 23.20 10.33 25.29
N MET A 41 22.80 10.52 24.03
CA MET A 41 22.33 9.41 23.16
C MET A 41 23.45 8.79 22.30
N MET A 42 24.60 9.47 22.13
CA MET A 42 25.73 8.96 21.34
C MET A 42 26.80 8.22 22.18
N LEU A 43 26.66 8.13 23.50
CA LEU A 43 27.59 7.40 24.37
C LEU A 43 27.12 5.97 24.75
N ALA A 44 26.00 5.49 24.18
CA ALA A 44 25.39 4.20 24.52
C ALA A 44 25.47 3.15 23.39
N LEU A 45 26.33 3.36 22.37
CA LEU A 45 26.48 2.45 21.22
C LEU A 45 27.92 1.91 21.07
N SER A 46 28.65 1.73 22.17
CA SER A 46 30.04 1.25 22.16
C SER A 46 30.26 -0.07 22.94
N LEU A 47 29.22 -0.83 23.27
CA LEU A 47 29.37 -2.11 23.99
C LEU A 47 28.49 -3.25 23.45
N TRP A 48 28.53 -3.57 22.15
CA TRP A 48 27.98 -4.85 21.64
C TRP A 48 28.79 -5.43 20.46
N LEU A 49 30.12 -5.39 20.55
CA LEU A 49 31.00 -6.11 19.61
C LEU A 49 32.02 -6.98 20.36
N THR A 50 31.56 -8.01 21.07
CA THR A 50 32.35 -9.23 21.36
C THR A 50 31.43 -10.40 21.71
N SER A 51 31.01 -11.19 20.71
CA SER A 51 30.74 -12.61 20.93
C SER A 51 30.79 -13.35 19.60
N CYS A 52 31.99 -13.86 19.30
CA CYS A 52 32.20 -14.99 18.40
C CYS A 52 32.85 -16.05 19.28
N GLY A 53 32.16 -17.17 19.50
CA GLY A 53 32.62 -18.33 20.25
C GLY A 53 32.10 -19.60 19.59
N SER A 54 33.03 -20.43 19.12
CA SER A 54 32.87 -21.73 18.46
C SER A 54 31.86 -22.69 19.11
N ASN A 55 31.27 -23.58 18.30
CA ASN A 55 31.47 -25.02 18.49
C ASN A 55 31.01 -25.84 17.25
N ASP A 56 31.84 -26.80 16.88
CA ASP A 56 31.67 -27.85 15.86
C ASP A 56 30.69 -28.95 16.37
N GLY A 57 29.91 -29.59 15.50
CA GLY A 57 29.05 -30.70 15.92
C GLY A 57 27.87 -31.07 15.02
N SER A 58 28.17 -31.86 14.00
CA SER A 58 27.40 -32.98 13.42
C SER A 58 25.89 -33.14 13.73
N SER A 59 25.11 -33.17 12.63
CA SER A 59 23.99 -34.09 12.33
C SER A 59 23.14 -34.64 13.49
N THR A 60 21.86 -34.31 13.50
CA THR A 60 20.79 -35.29 13.81
C THR A 60 19.49 -34.84 13.14
N SER A 61 19.07 -35.65 12.18
CA SER A 61 17.71 -35.67 11.64
C SER A 61 16.73 -36.04 12.75
N SER A 62 15.67 -35.25 12.91
CA SER A 62 14.44 -35.71 13.54
C SER A 62 13.26 -35.07 12.83
N GLU A 63 12.46 -35.94 12.24
CA GLU A 63 11.09 -35.68 11.82
C GLU A 63 10.30 -35.01 12.96
N SER A 64 9.55 -33.98 12.62
CA SER A 64 8.34 -33.64 13.36
C SER A 64 7.25 -33.31 12.35
N SER A 65 6.36 -34.27 12.23
CA SER A 65 5.09 -34.19 11.55
C SER A 65 4.24 -33.08 12.19
N SER A 66 3.79 -32.14 11.38
CA SER A 66 2.60 -31.34 11.66
C SER A 66 1.91 -31.01 10.36
N GLN A 67 1.07 -31.97 9.99
CA GLN A 67 -0.16 -31.87 9.24
C GLN A 67 -0.76 -30.45 9.22
N ALA A 68 -0.51 -29.72 8.13
CA ALA A 68 -1.39 -28.64 7.69
C ALA A 68 -2.31 -29.24 6.62
N ALA A 69 -3.56 -29.47 7.02
CA ALA A 69 -4.63 -29.85 6.12
C ALA A 69 -4.86 -28.70 5.13
N SER A 70 -4.24 -28.82 3.95
CA SER A 70 -4.79 -28.22 2.74
C SER A 70 -6.19 -28.77 2.57
N SER A 71 -7.20 -27.91 2.76
CA SER A 71 -8.51 -28.17 2.16
C SER A 71 -8.35 -28.06 0.66
N GLU A 72 -8.04 -29.20 0.06
CA GLU A 72 -8.30 -29.52 -1.33
C GLU A 72 -9.80 -29.36 -1.56
N SER A 73 -10.20 -28.27 -2.21
CA SER A 73 -11.48 -28.22 -2.89
C SER A 73 -11.27 -28.80 -4.28
N THR A 74 -11.48 -30.10 -4.40
CA THR A 74 -11.63 -30.78 -5.68
C THR A 74 -12.98 -30.37 -6.28
N GLY A 75 -12.93 -29.42 -7.21
CA GLY A 75 -14.07 -28.99 -8.01
C GLY A 75 -13.58 -28.19 -9.21
N GLY A 76 -13.36 -28.88 -10.34
CA GLY A 76 -12.66 -28.37 -11.52
C GLY A 76 -13.26 -27.09 -12.10
N ASN A 77 -12.61 -25.97 -11.81
CA ASN A 77 -12.62 -24.76 -12.62
C ASN A 77 -11.30 -24.78 -13.43
N PRO A 78 -11.23 -24.32 -14.70
CA PRO A 78 -9.95 -24.23 -15.40
C PRO A 78 -8.91 -23.52 -14.53
N ASP A 79 -7.63 -23.89 -14.71
CA ASP A 79 -6.48 -23.34 -13.97
C ASP A 79 -6.47 -21.79 -13.93
N TYR A 80 -7.14 -21.14 -14.90
CA TYR A 80 -7.31 -19.71 -15.00
C TYR A 80 -8.73 -19.29 -15.41
N ASP A 81 -9.26 -18.23 -14.78
CA ASP A 81 -10.51 -17.54 -15.15
C ASP A 81 -10.24 -16.02 -15.22
N PRO A 82 -10.44 -15.34 -16.37
CA PRO A 82 -10.20 -13.90 -16.51
C PRO A 82 -10.98 -13.01 -15.53
N LYS A 83 -12.16 -13.43 -15.08
CA LYS A 83 -12.96 -12.67 -14.12
C LYS A 83 -12.47 -12.81 -12.70
N ARG A 84 -11.70 -13.85 -12.38
CA ARG A 84 -11.26 -14.20 -11.02
C ARG A 84 -9.75 -14.08 -10.84
N GLY A 85 -9.00 -14.22 -11.92
CA GLY A 85 -7.57 -14.42 -11.93
C GLY A 85 -7.16 -15.81 -11.41
N THR A 86 -5.96 -15.88 -10.86
CA THR A 86 -5.41 -17.06 -10.18
C THR A 86 -5.32 -16.81 -8.67
N GLY A 87 -5.84 -17.74 -7.88
CA GLY A 87 -5.83 -17.66 -6.43
C GLY A 87 -6.98 -18.43 -5.78
N LYS A 88 -7.12 -18.27 -4.46
CA LYS A 88 -8.05 -19.04 -3.62
C LYS A 88 -9.48 -18.48 -3.55
N PHE A 89 -9.69 -17.22 -3.93
CA PHE A 89 -11.04 -16.63 -3.91
C PHE A 89 -11.76 -16.92 -5.23
N SER A 90 -12.98 -17.47 -5.16
CA SER A 90 -13.87 -17.72 -6.31
C SER A 90 -15.25 -17.08 -6.12
N ASP A 91 -16.00 -17.54 -5.12
CA ASP A 91 -17.41 -17.22 -4.93
C ASP A 91 -17.58 -16.19 -3.81
N VAL A 92 -16.99 -15.01 -4.02
CA VAL A 92 -17.01 -13.92 -3.04
C VAL A 92 -18.39 -13.29 -3.01
N VAL A 93 -19.16 -13.59 -1.97
CA VAL A 93 -20.46 -12.98 -1.71
C VAL A 93 -20.25 -11.58 -1.15
N VAL A 94 -20.76 -10.57 -1.88
CA VAL A 94 -20.68 -9.15 -1.47
C VAL A 94 -22.04 -8.68 -1.00
N SER A 95 -22.10 -8.13 0.20
CA SER A 95 -23.32 -7.52 0.74
C SER A 95 -23.77 -6.34 -0.13
N PRO A 96 -25.08 -6.12 -0.38
CA PRO A 96 -25.55 -4.94 -1.10
C PRO A 96 -25.31 -3.63 -0.35
N THR A 97 -25.16 -3.68 0.98
CA THR A 97 -24.89 -2.52 1.83
C THR A 97 -23.43 -2.47 2.25
N LEU A 98 -22.94 -1.28 2.59
CA LEU A 98 -21.60 -1.11 3.14
C LEU A 98 -21.54 -1.51 4.63
N ASP A 99 -20.55 -2.31 5.00
CA ASP A 99 -20.11 -2.46 6.37
C ASP A 99 -19.10 -1.35 6.71
N LYS A 100 -19.58 -0.30 7.39
CA LYS A 100 -18.76 0.87 7.75
C LYS A 100 -17.60 0.52 8.68
N ALA A 101 -17.78 -0.41 9.61
CA ALA A 101 -16.73 -0.77 10.55
C ALA A 101 -15.62 -1.56 9.85
N LEU A 102 -15.99 -2.42 8.91
CA LEU A 102 -15.04 -3.14 8.08
C LEU A 102 -14.30 -2.20 7.10
N ALA A 103 -15.01 -1.24 6.49
CA ALA A 103 -14.39 -0.20 5.65
C ALA A 103 -13.40 0.67 6.44
N GLU A 104 -13.71 1.03 7.70
CA GLU A 104 -12.80 1.80 8.55
C GLU A 104 -11.51 1.02 8.86
N LYS A 105 -11.61 -0.28 9.14
CA LYS A 105 -10.43 -1.16 9.28
C LYS A 105 -9.62 -1.19 8.00
N GLY A 106 -10.28 -1.33 6.85
CA GLY A 106 -9.63 -1.32 5.53
C GLY A 106 -8.91 -0.01 5.23
N LYS A 107 -9.48 1.12 5.64
CA LYS A 107 -8.82 2.43 5.54
C LYS A 107 -7.52 2.45 6.33
N ALA A 108 -7.53 1.98 7.57
CA ALA A 108 -6.32 1.93 8.39
C ALA A 108 -5.23 1.04 7.76
N THR A 109 -5.61 -0.12 7.21
CA THR A 109 -4.69 -0.98 6.46
C THR A 109 -4.16 -0.29 5.21
N SER A 110 -5.02 0.41 4.46
CA SER A 110 -4.65 1.17 3.26
C SER A 110 -3.63 2.27 3.58
N ASP A 111 -3.85 3.03 4.67
CA ASP A 111 -2.97 4.13 5.07
C ASP A 111 -1.54 3.62 5.35
N VAL A 112 -1.39 2.40 5.89
CA VAL A 112 -0.09 1.81 6.24
C VAL A 112 0.56 1.07 5.06
N LYS A 113 -0.22 0.29 4.29
CA LYS A 113 0.31 -0.67 3.29
C LYS A 113 0.14 -0.22 1.84
N CYS A 114 -0.75 0.74 1.55
CA CYS A 114 -1.12 1.07 0.16
C CYS A 114 -0.95 2.56 -0.20
N GLY A 115 -1.11 3.47 0.76
CA GLY A 115 -1.18 4.91 0.53
C GLY A 115 0.11 5.56 0.01
N SER A 116 1.26 4.90 0.17
CA SER A 116 2.53 5.33 -0.41
C SER A 116 2.57 5.17 -1.94
N CYS A 117 1.75 4.26 -2.48
CA CYS A 117 1.77 3.90 -3.90
C CYS A 117 0.47 4.25 -4.64
N HIS A 118 -0.67 4.24 -3.96
CA HIS A 118 -2.00 4.42 -4.56
C HIS A 118 -2.71 5.66 -4.05
N LYS A 119 -3.38 6.37 -4.96
CA LYS A 119 -4.33 7.44 -4.63
C LYS A 119 -5.76 6.89 -4.60
N LEU A 120 -6.61 7.52 -3.79
CA LEU A 120 -8.05 7.24 -3.75
C LEU A 120 -8.80 7.76 -4.99
N THR A 121 -8.16 8.64 -5.76
CA THR A 121 -8.67 9.21 -7.02
C THR A 121 -8.34 8.29 -8.20
N ASP A 122 -8.49 8.79 -9.43
CA ASP A 122 -8.04 8.15 -10.68
C ASP A 122 -6.57 8.45 -11.02
N GLU A 123 -5.91 9.28 -10.23
CA GLU A 123 -4.51 9.67 -10.44
C GLU A 123 -3.54 8.51 -10.18
N LYS A 124 -2.61 8.29 -11.12
CA LYS A 124 -1.48 7.37 -10.94
C LYS A 124 -0.37 8.06 -10.12
N LEU A 125 0.04 7.43 -9.02
CA LEU A 125 1.22 7.85 -8.25
C LEU A 125 2.40 6.93 -8.57
N VAL A 126 2.43 5.75 -7.94
CA VAL A 126 3.30 4.63 -8.32
C VAL A 126 2.42 3.54 -8.94
N GLY A 127 1.38 3.13 -8.21
CA GLY A 127 0.30 2.30 -8.70
C GLY A 127 -0.87 3.11 -9.29
N PRO A 128 -1.85 2.45 -9.92
CA PRO A 128 -3.07 3.10 -10.39
C PRO A 128 -3.90 3.69 -9.26
N GLY A 129 -4.69 4.70 -9.59
CA GLY A 129 -5.73 5.22 -8.69
C GLY A 129 -6.86 4.21 -8.44
N TRP A 130 -7.44 4.26 -7.24
CA TRP A 130 -8.49 3.34 -6.78
C TRP A 130 -9.90 3.74 -7.20
N LYS A 131 -10.14 4.97 -7.64
CA LYS A 131 -11.48 5.41 -8.06
C LYS A 131 -12.07 4.47 -9.11
N GLY A 132 -13.19 3.82 -8.79
CA GLY A 132 -13.92 2.88 -9.63
C GLY A 132 -13.31 1.47 -9.74
N VAL A 133 -12.35 1.10 -8.89
CA VAL A 133 -11.68 -0.21 -8.95
C VAL A 133 -12.66 -1.37 -8.80
N THR A 134 -13.67 -1.23 -7.94
CA THR A 134 -14.68 -2.26 -7.68
C THR A 134 -15.69 -2.42 -8.82
N SER A 135 -15.69 -1.48 -9.78
CA SER A 135 -16.44 -1.58 -11.04
C SER A 135 -15.58 -2.14 -12.18
N ARG A 136 -14.26 -1.96 -12.13
CA ARG A 136 -13.33 -2.47 -13.16
C ARG A 136 -13.02 -3.95 -13.01
N HIS A 137 -12.97 -4.45 -11.78
CA HIS A 137 -12.62 -5.83 -11.48
C HIS A 137 -13.65 -6.46 -10.55
N THR A 138 -13.80 -7.78 -10.64
CA THR A 138 -14.70 -8.51 -9.74
C THR A 138 -14.13 -8.55 -8.31
N PRO A 139 -14.96 -8.82 -7.29
CA PRO A 139 -14.50 -8.95 -5.91
C PRO A 139 -13.42 -10.04 -5.76
N ALA A 140 -13.62 -11.19 -6.41
CA ALA A 140 -12.68 -12.31 -6.35
C ALA A 140 -11.33 -11.95 -7.00
N TRP A 141 -11.35 -11.23 -8.12
CA TRP A 141 -10.13 -10.75 -8.78
C TRP A 141 -9.35 -9.81 -7.88
N ILE A 142 -10.02 -8.82 -7.27
CA ILE A 142 -9.36 -7.84 -6.39
C ILE A 142 -8.71 -8.53 -5.19
N LEU A 143 -9.44 -9.45 -4.54
CA LEU A 143 -8.91 -10.20 -3.39
C LEU A 143 -7.72 -11.09 -3.80
N ASN A 144 -7.82 -11.84 -4.90
CA ASN A 144 -6.71 -12.64 -5.40
C ASN A 144 -5.50 -11.78 -5.75
N PHE A 145 -5.69 -10.64 -6.41
CA PHE A 145 -4.58 -9.73 -6.73
C PHE A 145 -3.87 -9.20 -5.49
N MET A 146 -4.63 -8.81 -4.45
CA MET A 146 -4.04 -8.30 -3.20
C MET A 146 -3.30 -9.37 -2.39
N THR A 147 -3.78 -10.62 -2.41
CA THR A 147 -3.19 -11.71 -1.59
C THR A 147 -2.21 -12.61 -2.36
N ASN A 148 -2.19 -12.52 -3.69
CA ASN A 148 -1.40 -13.37 -4.58
C ASN A 148 -0.77 -12.56 -5.73
N THR A 149 -0.25 -11.38 -5.39
CA THR A 149 0.16 -10.35 -6.37
C THR A 149 1.16 -10.87 -7.40
N ASP A 150 2.17 -11.64 -6.97
CA ASP A 150 3.23 -12.06 -7.87
C ASP A 150 2.76 -13.03 -8.95
N GLU A 151 1.98 -14.04 -8.56
CA GLU A 151 1.42 -15.00 -9.50
C GLU A 151 0.40 -14.34 -10.43
N MET A 152 -0.42 -13.43 -9.90
CA MET A 152 -1.37 -12.67 -10.69
C MET A 152 -0.66 -11.82 -11.75
N ILE A 153 0.41 -11.10 -11.42
CA ILE A 153 1.17 -10.33 -12.44
C ILE A 153 1.81 -11.27 -13.47
N ASN A 154 2.18 -12.49 -13.11
CA ASN A 154 2.80 -13.43 -14.04
C ASN A 154 1.80 -14.08 -15.00
N LYS A 155 0.53 -14.27 -14.58
CA LYS A 155 -0.47 -15.05 -15.32
C LYS A 155 -1.64 -14.23 -15.87
N ASP A 156 -2.08 -13.19 -15.17
CA ASP A 156 -3.30 -12.45 -15.48
C ASP A 156 -3.04 -11.30 -16.47
N PRO A 157 -3.66 -11.29 -17.66
CA PRO A 157 -3.42 -10.25 -18.66
C PRO A 157 -3.83 -8.85 -18.20
N ALA A 158 -4.83 -8.70 -17.33
CA ALA A 158 -5.22 -7.38 -16.82
C ALA A 158 -4.18 -6.85 -15.82
N ALA A 159 -3.61 -7.72 -14.98
CA ALA A 159 -2.48 -7.35 -14.12
C ALA A 159 -1.22 -6.99 -14.93
N GLN A 160 -0.94 -7.72 -16.01
CA GLN A 160 0.18 -7.42 -16.92
C GLN A 160 0.02 -6.07 -17.63
N ALA A 161 -1.18 -5.80 -18.16
CA ALA A 161 -1.49 -4.49 -18.75
C ALA A 161 -1.28 -3.35 -17.72
N GLN A 162 -1.64 -3.60 -16.46
CA GLN A 162 -1.41 -2.63 -15.40
C GLN A 162 0.09 -2.42 -15.09
N LEU A 163 0.89 -3.48 -15.16
CA LEU A 163 2.34 -3.40 -15.03
C LEU A 163 2.96 -2.54 -16.14
N GLU A 164 2.50 -2.68 -17.39
CA GLU A 164 2.97 -1.86 -18.52
C GLU A 164 2.67 -0.37 -18.30
N ILE A 165 1.53 -0.04 -17.69
CA ILE A 165 1.14 1.36 -17.39
C ILE A 165 1.97 1.94 -16.23
N CYS A 166 2.27 1.12 -15.22
CA CYS A 166 2.94 1.55 -14.00
C CYS A 166 4.47 1.47 -14.08
N LEU A 167 5.02 0.61 -14.94
CA LEU A 167 6.45 0.32 -15.09
C LEU A 167 7.15 -0.15 -13.79
N VAL A 168 6.36 -0.45 -12.76
CA VAL A 168 6.82 -0.88 -11.45
C VAL A 168 5.94 -2.03 -11.02
N ARG A 169 6.57 -3.16 -10.64
CA ARG A 169 5.88 -4.33 -10.14
C ARG A 169 5.36 -4.05 -8.72
N MET A 170 4.07 -4.27 -8.48
CA MET A 170 3.50 -4.18 -7.14
C MET A 170 4.06 -5.34 -6.28
N PRO A 171 4.70 -5.05 -5.13
CA PRO A 171 5.18 -6.10 -4.24
C PRO A 171 4.02 -6.70 -3.44
N ASN A 172 4.14 -7.99 -3.11
CA ASN A 172 3.20 -8.65 -2.20
C ASN A 172 3.25 -7.98 -0.81
N GLN A 173 2.10 -7.52 -0.32
CA GLN A 173 1.97 -6.83 0.97
C GLN A 173 1.74 -7.78 2.16
N ASN A 174 1.78 -9.10 1.91
CA ASN A 174 1.57 -10.16 2.90
C ASN A 174 0.28 -9.94 3.70
N LEU A 175 -0.80 -9.62 2.98
CA LEU A 175 -2.11 -9.37 3.58
C LEU A 175 -2.71 -10.68 4.07
N SER A 176 -3.29 -10.66 5.28
CA SER A 176 -4.22 -11.71 5.68
C SER A 176 -5.54 -11.58 4.91
N ASP A 177 -6.36 -12.63 4.94
CA ASP A 177 -7.65 -12.62 4.24
C ASP A 177 -8.60 -11.57 4.81
N ASP A 178 -8.52 -11.31 6.12
CA ASP A 178 -9.34 -10.30 6.78
C ASP A 178 -8.87 -8.88 6.47
N GLU A 179 -7.55 -8.66 6.33
CA GLU A 179 -7.00 -7.41 5.84
C GLU A 179 -7.43 -7.16 4.38
N ALA A 180 -7.36 -8.18 3.52
CA ALA A 180 -7.77 -8.07 2.12
C ALA A 180 -9.27 -7.77 1.98
N LYS A 181 -10.12 -8.46 2.75
CA LYS A 181 -11.57 -8.20 2.77
C LYS A 181 -11.90 -6.80 3.30
N SER A 182 -11.21 -6.35 4.34
CA SER A 182 -11.42 -4.99 4.88
C SER A 182 -10.98 -3.91 3.88
N LEU A 183 -9.83 -4.09 3.22
CA LEU A 183 -9.39 -3.24 2.10
C LEU A 183 -10.40 -3.20 0.97
N TYR A 184 -10.93 -4.36 0.55
CA TYR A 184 -11.96 -4.42 -0.48
C TYR A 184 -13.22 -3.63 -0.07
N GLU A 185 -13.66 -3.74 1.19
CA GLU A 185 -14.80 -2.96 1.69
C GLU A 185 -14.51 -1.46 1.70
N PHE A 186 -13.29 -1.05 2.02
CA PHE A 186 -12.87 0.34 1.90
C PHE A 186 -12.84 0.83 0.45
N MET A 187 -12.41 0.00 -0.51
CA MET A 187 -12.50 0.32 -1.94
C MET A 187 -13.95 0.51 -2.39
N ARG A 188 -14.88 -0.31 -1.90
CA ARG A 188 -16.32 -0.14 -2.16
C ARG A 188 -16.84 1.19 -1.62
N GLN A 189 -16.42 1.56 -0.41
CA GLN A 189 -16.75 2.87 0.16
C GLN A 189 -16.19 4.02 -0.70
N ASN A 190 -14.93 3.92 -1.13
CA ASN A 190 -14.29 4.88 -2.02
C ASN A 190 -15.06 5.05 -3.34
N ASP A 191 -15.63 3.96 -3.85
CA ASP A 191 -16.39 3.91 -5.10
C ASP A 191 -17.87 4.28 -4.91
N GLY A 192 -18.28 4.69 -3.70
CA GLY A 192 -19.57 5.31 -3.43
C GLY A 192 -20.67 4.38 -2.90
N VAL A 193 -20.34 3.14 -2.54
CA VAL A 193 -21.27 2.27 -1.80
C VAL A 193 -21.50 2.83 -0.39
N LYS A 194 -22.74 2.78 0.10
CA LYS A 194 -23.18 3.41 1.36
C LYS A 194 -23.70 2.43 2.40
#